data_AF-A0A2A2JGD1-F1
#
_entry.id   AF-A0A2A2JGD1-F1
#
_cell.length_a   1.000
_cell.length_b   1.000
_cell.length_c   1.000
_cell.angle_alpha   90.00
_cell.angle_beta   90.00
_cell.angle_gamma   90.00
#
_symmetry.space_group_name_H-M   'P 1'
#
loop_
_entity.id
_entity.type
_entity.pdbx_description
1 polymer ?
#
loop_
_entity_poly.entity_id
_entity_poly.type
_entity_poly.pdbx_seq_one_letter_code
_entity_poly.pdbx_strand_id
1 'polypeptide(L)'
;MRDNWNLALLLAAALVPLISGQFDASGCGQSKGCLYYPTGCTPSQNCQIQFSFLQEGDYLNMEISSPPQGDDGVNRYAAIGFSEDTSMGDDTVVACASDGNQAMVLLSKNTGKSNTLIDSNGIIETSMATNNNGNLYCRFRQKLRSGNGDVKNLDNVYNILAARGAYQPGDLQYHGQNKGALPRTDLRSYKVENGAPGFAGSDASSDQPRSNADKLRIAHGILMVFAWCVFLATGILFARHFRDHWPDTKFIGVKMWFNFHRTLNMIGIVATICGFACIFAANDWEWSGPKPTQSGELNREWGSVHSMLGLLACVVAWAQPLNAVFRCNPDQKGRWIFNWIHRFFGAGAWLMAASAIMIAVVHFKGMFSNRDAALGLFIAYIAVVGIVLILMELLTWRKWFANRRRVVGEMEMIRVGPDGSRTTQSAIVNNSSNNLLLLIMLAFVVIAIGLSIAISVLIGLKPKS
;
A
#
# COMPACT_ATOMS: atom_id res chain seq x y z
N MET A 1 -79.33 -17.45 3.56
CA MET A 1 -77.95 -17.55 3.02
C MET A 1 -77.49 -16.22 2.41
N ARG A 2 -77.55 -15.15 3.20
CA ARG A 2 -76.85 -13.86 3.04
C ARG A 2 -76.56 -13.44 4.50
N ASP A 3 -75.49 -12.70 4.73
CA ASP A 3 -75.00 -12.27 6.07
C ASP A 3 -73.85 -13.10 6.65
N ASN A 4 -72.75 -13.26 5.89
CA ASN A 4 -71.45 -13.62 6.48
C ASN A 4 -70.23 -13.06 5.71
N TRP A 5 -70.41 -12.01 4.91
CA TRP A 5 -69.35 -11.46 4.05
C TRP A 5 -68.81 -10.08 4.48
N ASN A 6 -69.31 -9.50 5.57
CA ASN A 6 -68.88 -8.17 6.02
C ASN A 6 -67.91 -8.18 7.22
N LEU A 7 -67.73 -9.31 7.92
CA LEU A 7 -66.78 -9.41 9.04
C LEU A 7 -65.34 -9.72 8.60
N ALA A 8 -65.15 -10.37 7.44
CA ALA A 8 -63.83 -10.68 6.90
C ALA A 8 -63.12 -9.47 6.26
N LEU A 9 -63.88 -8.46 5.83
CA LEU A 9 -63.36 -7.25 5.18
C LEU A 9 -62.93 -6.15 6.16
N LEU A 10 -63.36 -6.22 7.43
CA LEU A 10 -62.95 -5.25 8.47
C LEU A 10 -61.71 -5.70 9.27
N LEU A 11 -61.28 -6.96 9.16
CA LEU A 11 -60.06 -7.46 9.81
C LEU A 11 -58.82 -7.47 8.90
N ALA A 12 -58.96 -7.16 7.61
CA ALA A 12 -57.84 -7.07 6.67
C ALA A 12 -57.21 -5.67 6.58
N ALA A 13 -57.75 -4.67 7.29
CA ALA A 13 -57.31 -3.28 7.22
C ALA A 13 -56.30 -2.85 8.32
N ALA A 14 -55.76 -3.79 9.10
CA ALA A 14 -54.80 -3.49 10.18
C ALA A 14 -53.49 -4.30 10.12
N LEU A 15 -53.08 -4.72 8.92
CA LEU A 15 -51.71 -5.15 8.65
C LEU A 15 -51.12 -4.20 7.60
N VAL A 16 -50.93 -2.94 7.99
CA VAL A 16 -49.86 -2.15 7.38
C VAL A 16 -48.58 -2.91 7.73
N PRO A 17 -47.84 -3.48 6.77
CA PRO A 17 -46.51 -3.94 7.09
C PRO A 17 -45.78 -2.70 7.62
N LEU A 18 -45.34 -2.75 8.88
CA LEU A 18 -44.30 -1.84 9.36
C LEU A 18 -43.15 -2.02 8.37
N ILE A 19 -43.03 -1.10 7.40
CA ILE A 19 -41.91 -1.09 6.47
C ILE A 19 -40.70 -0.71 7.33
N SER A 20 -40.07 -1.71 7.92
CA SER A 20 -38.79 -1.56 8.58
C SER A 20 -37.78 -1.20 7.50
N GLY A 21 -37.37 0.06 7.43
CA GLY A 21 -36.27 0.48 6.57
C GLY A 21 -35.06 -0.40 6.83
N GLN A 22 -34.50 -0.95 5.76
CA GLN A 22 -33.26 -1.71 5.78
C GLN A 22 -32.32 -1.10 4.73
N PHE A 23 -31.02 -1.25 4.97
CA PHE A 23 -30.01 -0.86 4.01
C PHE A 23 -30.19 -1.64 2.71
N ASP A 24 -30.42 -0.91 1.62
CA ASP A 24 -30.53 -1.51 0.30
C ASP A 24 -29.15 -1.61 -0.35
N ALA A 25 -28.61 -2.82 -0.50
CA ALA A 25 -27.33 -3.03 -1.16
C ALA A 25 -27.43 -3.18 -2.69
N SER A 26 -28.63 -3.28 -3.26
CA SER A 26 -28.83 -3.69 -4.66
C SER A 26 -28.25 -2.71 -5.69
N GLY A 27 -28.23 -1.41 -5.36
CA GLY A 27 -27.68 -0.35 -6.21
C GLY A 27 -26.18 -0.07 -6.03
N CYS A 28 -25.52 -0.75 -5.09
CA CYS A 28 -24.14 -0.44 -4.73
C CYS A 28 -23.17 -0.72 -5.88
N GLY A 29 -22.35 0.26 -6.22
CA GLY A 29 -21.36 0.16 -7.30
C GLY A 29 -21.92 0.45 -8.69
N GLN A 30 -23.25 0.53 -8.84
CA GLN A 30 -23.93 0.77 -10.13
C GLN A 30 -24.67 2.10 -10.12
N SER A 31 -25.64 2.26 -9.22
CA SER A 31 -26.52 3.43 -9.13
C SER A 31 -26.26 4.28 -7.89
N LYS A 32 -25.54 3.77 -6.89
CA LYS A 32 -25.08 4.51 -5.71
C LYS A 32 -23.72 4.04 -5.21
N GLY A 33 -23.02 4.92 -4.52
CA GLY A 33 -21.77 4.61 -3.85
C GLY A 33 -22.06 3.93 -2.51
N CYS A 34 -21.27 2.91 -2.15
CA CYS A 34 -21.42 2.21 -0.88
C CYS A 34 -20.06 1.92 -0.27
N LEU A 35 -19.95 2.16 1.03
CA LEU A 35 -18.77 1.91 1.84
C LEU A 35 -19.17 1.09 3.06
N TYR A 36 -18.26 0.22 3.48
CA TYR A 36 -18.51 -0.74 4.54
C TYR A 36 -17.35 -0.76 5.53
N TYR A 37 -17.68 -0.73 6.81
CA TYR A 37 -16.72 -0.80 7.91
C TYR A 37 -16.96 -2.07 8.74
N PRO A 38 -15.91 -2.85 9.07
CA PRO A 38 -14.52 -2.71 8.61
C PRO A 38 -14.34 -2.94 7.10
N THR A 39 -13.29 -2.37 6.52
CA THR A 39 -12.99 -2.53 5.09
C THR A 39 -12.91 -4.01 4.70
N GLY A 40 -13.67 -4.42 3.69
CA GLY A 40 -13.70 -5.82 3.21
C GLY A 40 -14.71 -6.72 3.91
N CYS A 41 -15.53 -6.19 4.82
CA CYS A 41 -16.66 -6.94 5.38
C CYS A 41 -17.74 -7.23 4.32
N THR A 42 -18.47 -8.32 4.53
CA THR A 42 -19.61 -8.73 3.72
C THR A 42 -20.90 -8.10 4.28
N PRO A 43 -21.68 -7.39 3.45
CA PRO A 43 -22.97 -6.82 3.86
C PRO A 43 -23.88 -7.88 4.49
N SER A 44 -24.58 -7.49 5.56
CA SER A 44 -25.51 -8.35 6.32
C SER A 44 -24.89 -9.56 7.04
N GLN A 45 -23.56 -9.72 7.04
CA GLN A 45 -22.86 -10.76 7.79
C GLN A 45 -22.02 -10.20 8.92
N ASN A 46 -21.02 -9.36 8.60
CA ASN A 46 -20.01 -8.91 9.56
C ASN A 46 -19.68 -7.41 9.48
N CYS A 47 -20.40 -6.64 8.68
CA CYS A 47 -20.24 -5.19 8.65
C CYS A 47 -20.83 -4.52 9.90
N GLN A 48 -20.04 -3.67 10.53
CA GLN A 48 -20.43 -2.84 11.68
C GLN A 48 -21.18 -1.58 11.27
N ILE A 49 -20.74 -0.95 10.17
CA ILE A 49 -21.37 0.24 9.60
C ILE A 49 -21.43 0.06 8.07
N GLN A 50 -22.59 0.36 7.50
CA GLN A 50 -22.83 0.39 6.07
C GLN A 50 -23.28 1.80 5.73
N PHE A 51 -22.60 2.42 4.78
CA PHE A 51 -22.88 3.78 4.34
C PHE A 51 -23.12 3.80 2.84
N SER A 52 -24.19 4.43 2.39
CA SER A 52 -24.42 4.68 0.96
C SER A 52 -24.58 6.17 0.70
N PHE A 53 -24.26 6.59 -0.53
CA PHE A 53 -24.45 7.96 -0.98
C PHE A 53 -24.84 8.03 -2.46
N LEU A 54 -25.67 9.01 -2.80
CA LEU A 54 -26.11 9.32 -4.15
C LEU A 54 -26.43 10.82 -4.25
N GLN A 55 -25.78 11.53 -5.16
CA GLN A 55 -26.07 12.93 -5.41
C GLN A 55 -27.36 13.08 -6.25
N GLU A 56 -28.27 13.93 -5.81
CA GLU A 56 -29.51 14.25 -6.52
C GLU A 56 -29.75 15.76 -6.43
N GLY A 57 -29.55 16.46 -7.55
CA GLY A 57 -29.59 17.92 -7.58
C GLY A 57 -28.58 18.53 -6.58
N ASP A 58 -29.08 19.41 -5.71
CA ASP A 58 -28.31 20.10 -4.67
C ASP A 58 -28.17 19.32 -3.35
N TYR A 59 -28.56 18.05 -3.33
CA TYR A 59 -28.54 17.21 -2.15
C TYR A 59 -27.70 15.94 -2.35
N LEU A 60 -27.11 15.47 -1.26
CA LEU A 60 -26.55 14.12 -1.15
C LEU A 60 -27.52 13.25 -0.36
N ASN A 61 -28.15 12.29 -1.03
CA ASN A 61 -28.94 11.25 -0.38
C ASN A 61 -28.00 10.24 0.27
N MET A 62 -28.26 9.91 1.53
CA MET A 62 -27.39 9.03 2.33
C MET A 62 -28.20 8.00 3.11
N GLU A 63 -27.62 6.82 3.27
CA GLU A 63 -28.10 5.80 4.20
C GLU A 63 -26.97 5.40 5.14
N ILE A 64 -27.27 5.32 6.44
CA ILE A 64 -26.38 4.77 7.46
C ILE A 64 -27.12 3.59 8.10
N SER A 65 -26.47 2.44 8.10
CA SER A 65 -26.98 1.24 8.78
C SER A 65 -25.90 0.66 9.67
N SER A 66 -26.27 0.32 10.90
CA SER A 66 -25.40 -0.34 11.85
C SER A 66 -26.14 -1.51 12.49
N PRO A 67 -25.83 -2.76 12.10
CA PRO A 67 -26.36 -3.94 12.76
C PRO A 67 -26.00 -3.99 14.26
N PRO A 68 -26.78 -4.69 15.10
CA PRO A 68 -26.43 -4.90 16.50
C PRO A 68 -25.18 -5.78 16.59
N GLN A 69 -24.31 -5.49 17.56
CA GLN A 69 -23.15 -6.31 17.90
C GLN A 69 -23.04 -6.49 19.41
N GLY A 70 -23.01 -7.75 19.87
CA GLY A 70 -22.71 -8.10 21.26
C GLY A 70 -23.37 -7.19 22.30
N ASP A 71 -22.57 -6.67 23.24
CA ASP A 71 -22.96 -5.78 24.34
C ASP A 71 -23.30 -4.34 23.90
N ASP A 72 -23.82 -4.15 22.70
CA ASP A 72 -24.32 -2.85 22.25
C ASP A 72 -25.41 -2.36 23.21
N GLY A 73 -25.11 -1.29 23.93
CA GLY A 73 -26.08 -0.61 24.77
C GLY A 73 -27.28 -0.13 23.95
N VAL A 74 -28.42 0.04 24.62
CA VAL A 74 -29.67 0.51 24.02
C VAL A 74 -29.49 1.88 23.32
N ASN A 75 -28.65 2.73 23.91
CA ASN A 75 -28.33 4.05 23.39
C ASN A 75 -26.97 4.06 22.72
N ARG A 76 -26.96 4.14 21.39
CA ARG A 76 -25.74 4.03 20.59
C ARG A 76 -25.83 4.88 19.33
N TYR A 77 -24.70 5.09 18.68
CA TYR A 77 -24.64 5.79 17.40
C TYR A 77 -23.70 5.10 16.41
N ALA A 78 -23.94 5.36 15.13
CA ALA A 78 -23.02 5.12 14.03
C ALA A 78 -22.84 6.42 13.24
N ALA A 79 -21.60 6.86 13.06
CA ALA A 79 -21.24 8.14 12.50
C ALA A 79 -20.32 8.00 11.29
N ILE A 80 -20.51 8.93 10.35
CA ILE A 80 -19.70 9.13 9.16
C ILE A 80 -19.12 10.54 9.22
N GLY A 81 -17.79 10.63 9.25
CA GLY A 81 -17.04 11.87 9.19
C GLY A 81 -16.48 12.12 7.79
N PHE A 82 -16.69 13.33 7.27
CA PHE A 82 -16.12 13.82 6.04
C PHE A 82 -14.84 14.60 6.36
N SER A 83 -13.69 13.98 6.10
CA SER A 83 -12.38 14.49 6.51
C SER A 83 -11.44 14.71 5.33
N GLU A 84 -10.52 15.66 5.47
CA GLU A 84 -9.47 15.92 4.48
C GLU A 84 -8.28 14.96 4.61
N ASP A 85 -8.13 14.32 5.78
CA ASP A 85 -7.10 13.35 6.12
C ASP A 85 -7.72 12.08 6.74
N THR A 86 -6.91 11.13 7.20
CA THR A 86 -7.39 9.84 7.75
C THR A 86 -7.59 9.85 9.27
N SER A 87 -7.57 11.04 9.91
CA SER A 87 -7.62 11.23 11.35
C SER A 87 -8.77 12.16 11.74
N MET A 88 -9.41 11.85 12.86
CA MET A 88 -10.42 12.76 13.44
C MET A 88 -9.78 14.11 13.80
N GLY A 89 -10.34 15.20 13.32
CA GLY A 89 -9.74 16.54 13.45
C GLY A 89 -10.75 17.63 13.17
N ASP A 90 -10.64 18.25 12.00
CA ASP A 90 -11.61 19.21 11.47
C ASP A 90 -12.53 18.51 10.47
N ASP A 91 -13.60 17.90 10.99
CA ASP A 91 -14.49 17.04 10.20
C ASP A 91 -15.94 17.48 10.36
N THR A 92 -16.70 17.39 9.28
CA THR A 92 -18.17 17.39 9.37
C THR A 92 -18.64 15.97 9.57
N VAL A 93 -19.51 15.75 10.55
CA VAL A 93 -19.96 14.42 10.95
C VAL A 93 -21.47 14.33 10.90
N VAL A 94 -21.95 13.30 10.20
CA VAL A 94 -23.37 12.89 10.25
C VAL A 94 -23.46 11.58 11.02
N ALA A 95 -24.42 11.47 11.94
CA ALA A 95 -24.60 10.29 12.76
C ALA A 95 -26.04 9.82 12.74
N CYS A 96 -26.23 8.52 12.68
CA CYS A 96 -27.48 7.87 13.06
C CYS A 96 -27.33 7.46 14.53
N ALA A 97 -28.18 7.97 15.40
CA ALA A 97 -28.15 7.73 16.84
C ALA A 97 -29.48 7.15 17.32
N SER A 98 -29.44 6.36 18.40
CA SER A 98 -30.62 5.84 19.09
C SER A 98 -30.65 6.25 20.56
N ASP A 99 -31.81 6.71 21.01
CA ASP A 99 -32.17 6.82 22.42
C ASP A 99 -33.37 5.90 22.67
N GLY A 100 -33.12 4.74 23.28
CA GLY A 100 -34.13 3.68 23.34
C GLY A 100 -34.48 3.16 21.94
N ASN A 101 -35.79 3.13 21.66
CA ASN A 101 -36.33 2.77 20.36
C ASN A 101 -36.41 3.95 19.39
N GLN A 102 -36.10 5.17 19.83
CA GLN A 102 -36.15 6.36 19.01
C GLN A 102 -34.81 6.56 18.30
N ALA A 103 -34.80 6.45 16.98
CA ALA A 103 -33.64 6.76 16.16
C ALA A 103 -33.74 8.18 15.58
N MET A 104 -32.60 8.83 15.38
CA MET A 104 -32.50 10.19 14.84
C MET A 104 -31.20 10.40 14.07
N VAL A 105 -31.21 11.39 13.18
CA VAL A 105 -30.03 11.84 12.45
C VAL A 105 -29.49 13.11 13.11
N LEU A 106 -28.19 13.11 13.38
CA LEU A 106 -27.48 14.22 14.00
C LEU A 106 -26.43 14.77 13.04
N LEU A 107 -26.27 16.09 13.04
CA LEU A 107 -25.17 16.80 12.38
C LEU A 107 -24.25 17.36 13.46
N SER A 108 -22.95 17.25 13.24
CA SER A 108 -21.94 17.73 14.18
C SER A 108 -20.64 18.08 13.47
N LYS A 109 -19.75 18.76 14.18
CA LYS A 109 -18.38 19.04 13.75
C LYS A 109 -17.40 18.51 14.79
N ASN A 110 -16.32 17.94 14.29
CA ASN A 110 -15.16 17.64 15.10
C ASN A 110 -14.21 18.84 15.11
N THR A 111 -13.62 19.11 16.27
CA THR A 111 -12.46 20.01 16.39
C THR A 111 -11.43 19.29 17.25
N GLY A 112 -10.37 18.81 16.61
CA GLY A 112 -9.43 17.89 17.25
C GLY A 112 -10.11 16.54 17.54
N LYS A 113 -10.22 16.17 18.82
CA LYS A 113 -10.88 14.92 19.25
C LYS A 113 -12.22 15.17 19.97
N SER A 114 -12.70 16.41 19.95
CA SER A 114 -13.99 16.80 20.54
C SER A 114 -15.04 16.93 19.44
N ASN A 115 -16.26 16.50 19.73
CA ASN A 115 -17.41 16.62 18.85
C ASN A 115 -18.38 17.69 19.38
N THR A 116 -19.01 18.45 18.51
CA THR A 116 -20.02 19.45 18.86
C THR A 116 -21.17 19.38 17.89
N LEU A 117 -22.41 19.25 18.40
CA LEU A 117 -23.60 19.23 17.57
C LEU A 117 -23.83 20.56 16.86
N ILE A 118 -24.34 20.47 15.64
CA ILE A 118 -24.75 21.59 14.80
C ILE A 118 -26.25 21.48 14.56
N ASP A 119 -26.95 22.61 14.57
CA ASP A 119 -28.36 22.64 14.18
C ASP A 119 -28.52 22.16 12.74
N SER A 120 -29.27 21.08 12.57
CA SER A 120 -29.49 20.43 11.28
C SER A 120 -30.63 21.07 10.48
N ASN A 121 -31.38 22.01 11.08
CA ASN A 121 -32.50 22.69 10.45
C ASN A 121 -32.11 23.35 9.12
N GLY A 122 -32.82 22.98 8.05
CA GLY A 122 -32.56 23.49 6.71
C GLY A 122 -31.27 22.98 6.04
N ILE A 123 -30.53 22.07 6.69
CA ILE A 123 -29.32 21.42 6.14
C ILE A 123 -29.58 19.93 5.87
N ILE A 124 -30.16 19.23 6.83
CA ILE A 124 -30.51 17.80 6.72
C ILE A 124 -32.02 17.63 6.71
N GLU A 125 -32.49 16.73 5.85
CA GLU A 125 -33.88 16.27 5.81
C GLU A 125 -33.90 14.75 6.02
N THR A 126 -34.48 14.33 7.15
CA THR A 126 -34.58 12.92 7.52
C THR A 126 -35.82 12.32 6.88
N SER A 127 -35.65 11.26 6.08
CA SER A 127 -36.78 10.53 5.49
C SER A 127 -37.15 9.29 6.30
N MET A 128 -36.18 8.66 6.97
CA MET A 128 -36.41 7.52 7.84
C MET A 128 -35.33 7.42 8.91
N ALA A 129 -35.71 7.13 10.14
CA ALA A 129 -34.79 6.75 11.21
C ALA A 129 -35.47 5.68 12.07
N THR A 130 -34.86 4.50 12.20
CA THR A 130 -35.41 3.37 12.95
C THR A 130 -34.33 2.67 13.77
N ASN A 131 -34.72 2.18 14.95
CA ASN A 131 -33.94 1.24 15.73
C ASN A 131 -34.79 0.00 15.98
N ASN A 132 -34.61 -1.03 15.18
CA ASN A 132 -35.41 -2.26 15.26
C ASN A 132 -34.54 -3.40 15.79
N ASN A 133 -34.82 -3.86 17.01
CA ASN A 133 -34.07 -4.94 17.66
C ASN A 133 -32.55 -4.70 17.65
N GLY A 134 -32.14 -3.45 17.87
CA GLY A 134 -30.74 -3.05 17.85
C GLY A 134 -30.16 -2.89 16.45
N ASN A 135 -30.90 -3.05 15.35
CA ASN A 135 -30.45 -2.62 14.03
C ASN A 135 -30.81 -1.15 13.81
N LEU A 136 -29.79 -0.30 13.75
CA LEU A 136 -29.94 1.15 13.63
C LEU A 136 -29.84 1.54 12.16
N TYR A 137 -30.88 2.18 11.63
CA TYR A 137 -30.96 2.58 10.23
C TYR A 137 -31.47 4.01 10.11
N CYS A 138 -30.74 4.82 9.34
CA CYS A 138 -31.16 6.16 8.97
C CYS A 138 -31.04 6.36 7.46
N ARG A 139 -32.07 6.96 6.87
CA ARG A 139 -32.08 7.49 5.51
C ARG A 139 -32.42 8.97 5.57
N PHE A 140 -31.58 9.77 4.95
CA PHE A 140 -31.70 11.23 4.99
C PHE A 140 -31.00 11.83 3.78
N ARG A 141 -31.22 13.12 3.55
CA ARG A 141 -30.49 13.89 2.55
C ARG A 141 -29.91 15.14 3.18
N GLN A 142 -28.72 15.53 2.73
CA GLN A 142 -28.04 16.75 3.19
C GLN A 142 -27.78 17.66 1.99
N LYS A 143 -27.95 18.97 2.16
CA LYS A 143 -27.52 19.94 1.15
C LYS A 143 -26.02 19.80 0.85
N LEU A 144 -25.66 19.78 -0.43
CA LEU A 144 -24.25 19.73 -0.85
C LEU A 144 -23.49 20.96 -0.35
N ARG A 145 -24.12 22.13 -0.40
CA ARG A 145 -23.57 23.40 0.09
C ARG A 145 -24.55 24.00 1.08
N SER A 146 -24.24 23.86 2.37
CA SER A 146 -25.10 24.34 3.45
C SER A 146 -25.08 25.87 3.60
N GLY A 147 -23.98 26.51 3.21
CA GLY A 147 -23.69 27.92 3.52
C GLY A 147 -23.26 28.15 4.98
N ASN A 148 -23.20 27.10 5.79
CA ASN A 148 -22.71 27.14 7.17
C ASN A 148 -21.20 26.84 7.19
N GLY A 149 -20.40 27.76 7.73
CA GLY A 149 -18.93 27.64 7.78
C GLY A 149 -18.39 26.45 8.58
N ASP A 150 -19.22 25.84 9.43
CA ASP A 150 -18.88 24.65 10.22
C ASP A 150 -19.26 23.33 9.54
N VAL A 151 -19.93 23.39 8.39
CA VAL A 151 -20.39 22.22 7.62
C VAL A 151 -19.69 22.21 6.26
N LYS A 152 -18.82 21.23 6.04
CA LYS A 152 -18.07 21.05 4.79
C LYS A 152 -19.03 20.80 3.61
N ASN A 153 -18.65 21.29 2.44
CA ASN A 153 -19.43 21.09 1.22
C ASN A 153 -19.24 19.66 0.69
N LEU A 154 -20.33 18.94 0.48
CA LEU A 154 -20.31 17.52 0.08
C LEU A 154 -20.13 17.28 -1.42
N ASP A 155 -19.97 18.33 -2.23
CA ASP A 155 -19.58 18.25 -3.65
C ASP A 155 -18.05 18.12 -3.83
N ASN A 156 -17.41 17.32 -2.97
CA ASN A 156 -15.96 17.17 -2.88
C ASN A 156 -15.53 15.72 -2.61
N VAL A 157 -14.20 15.54 -2.58
CA VAL A 157 -13.54 14.27 -2.29
C VAL A 157 -13.03 14.26 -0.85
N TYR A 158 -13.51 13.33 -0.04
CA TYR A 158 -13.16 13.19 1.37
C TYR A 158 -12.60 11.81 1.70
N ASN A 159 -11.74 11.73 2.71
CA ASN A 159 -11.59 10.49 3.45
C ASN A 159 -12.84 10.30 4.29
N ILE A 160 -13.38 9.09 4.27
CA ILE A 160 -14.60 8.77 4.99
C ILE A 160 -14.20 8.11 6.30
N LEU A 161 -14.44 8.78 7.42
CA LEU A 161 -14.20 8.22 8.74
C LEU A 161 -15.48 7.54 9.22
N ALA A 162 -15.38 6.31 9.70
CA ALA A 162 -16.51 5.58 10.27
C ALA A 162 -16.24 5.32 11.75
N ALA A 163 -17.23 5.58 12.60
CA ALA A 163 -17.12 5.34 14.03
C ALA A 163 -18.47 4.96 14.63
N ARG A 164 -18.44 4.18 15.71
CA ARG A 164 -19.64 3.83 16.48
C ARG A 164 -19.35 3.83 17.96
N GLY A 165 -20.33 4.19 18.77
CA GLY A 165 -20.14 4.33 20.21
C GLY A 165 -21.46 4.43 20.97
N ALA A 166 -21.37 4.63 22.28
CA ALA A 166 -22.52 4.92 23.11
C ALA A 166 -23.08 6.32 22.80
N TYR A 167 -24.39 6.49 22.93
CA TYR A 167 -25.04 7.78 22.75
C TYR A 167 -25.63 8.24 24.08
N GLN A 168 -25.43 9.52 24.41
CA GLN A 168 -26.21 10.21 25.43
C GLN A 168 -26.99 11.33 24.73
N PRO A 169 -28.18 11.73 25.22
CA PRO A 169 -28.96 12.77 24.57
C PRO A 169 -28.13 14.04 24.31
N GLY A 170 -27.89 14.33 23.03
CA GLY A 170 -27.09 15.48 22.62
C GLY A 170 -25.57 15.28 22.58
N ASP A 171 -25.05 14.08 22.86
CA ASP A 171 -23.60 13.82 22.95
C ASP A 171 -23.18 12.45 22.40
N LEU A 172 -22.28 12.47 21.40
CA LEU A 172 -21.66 11.28 20.82
C LEU A 172 -20.46 10.88 21.67
N GLN A 173 -20.62 9.84 22.50
CA GLN A 173 -19.56 9.41 23.42
C GLN A 173 -18.35 8.86 22.68
N TYR A 174 -17.20 8.84 23.36
CA TYR A 174 -15.96 8.32 22.81
C TYR A 174 -16.09 6.88 22.27
N HIS A 175 -15.89 6.72 20.95
CA HIS A 175 -16.02 5.44 20.23
C HIS A 175 -14.90 4.41 20.49
N GLY A 176 -13.87 4.75 21.26
CA GLY A 176 -12.76 3.84 21.54
C GLY A 176 -12.09 3.29 20.28
N GLN A 177 -12.02 1.96 20.18
CA GLN A 177 -11.44 1.22 19.04
C GLN A 177 -12.44 0.95 17.91
N ASN A 178 -13.72 1.28 18.08
CA ASN A 178 -14.76 1.02 17.08
C ASN A 178 -14.80 2.14 16.02
N LYS A 179 -13.64 2.34 15.37
CA LYS A 179 -13.41 3.40 14.39
C LYS A 179 -12.50 2.93 13.25
N GLY A 180 -12.55 3.62 12.12
CA GLY A 180 -11.58 3.43 11.04
C GLY A 180 -11.74 4.45 9.91
N ALA A 181 -10.68 4.60 9.13
CA ALA A 181 -10.72 5.35 7.88
C ALA A 181 -11.06 4.40 6.73
N LEU A 182 -12.10 4.76 5.98
CA LEU A 182 -12.52 4.11 4.74
C LEU A 182 -11.85 4.81 3.55
N PRO A 183 -11.88 4.20 2.34
CA PRO A 183 -11.23 4.77 1.17
C PRO A 183 -11.64 6.22 0.87
N ARG A 184 -10.68 7.01 0.39
CA ARG A 184 -10.95 8.36 -0.09
C ARG A 184 -11.97 8.31 -1.24
N THR A 185 -13.07 9.02 -1.06
CA THR A 185 -14.29 8.87 -1.85
C THR A 185 -14.71 10.21 -2.44
N ASP A 186 -14.94 10.23 -3.75
CA ASP A 186 -15.58 11.35 -4.44
C ASP A 186 -17.10 11.21 -4.29
N LEU A 187 -17.72 12.08 -3.50
CA LEU A 187 -19.17 12.02 -3.25
C LEU A 187 -20.01 12.36 -4.49
N ARG A 188 -19.38 12.87 -5.56
CA ARG A 188 -19.99 13.16 -6.87
C ARG A 188 -19.98 11.97 -7.83
N SER A 189 -19.29 10.89 -7.48
CA SER A 189 -19.09 9.72 -8.35
C SER A 189 -20.39 9.02 -8.76
N TYR A 190 -21.44 9.16 -7.95
CA TYR A 190 -22.78 8.66 -8.23
C TYR A 190 -23.77 9.82 -8.16
N LYS A 191 -24.46 10.10 -9.28
CA LYS A 191 -25.47 11.15 -9.36
C LYS A 191 -26.69 10.70 -10.16
N VAL A 192 -27.82 11.34 -9.90
CA VAL A 192 -29.01 11.27 -10.73
C VAL A 192 -28.86 12.25 -11.88
N GLU A 193 -28.67 11.74 -13.10
CA GLU A 193 -28.64 12.53 -14.33
C GLU A 193 -29.75 12.06 -15.27
N ASN A 194 -30.43 13.00 -15.93
CA ASN A 194 -31.55 12.72 -16.83
C ASN A 194 -32.63 11.80 -16.20
N GLY A 195 -32.84 11.91 -14.89
CA GLY A 195 -33.84 11.14 -14.15
C GLY A 195 -33.43 9.71 -13.78
N ALA A 196 -32.18 9.30 -14.04
CA ALA A 196 -31.67 7.97 -13.69
C ALA A 196 -30.44 8.06 -12.78
N PRO A 197 -30.37 7.29 -11.68
CA PRO A 197 -29.16 7.19 -10.86
C PRO A 197 -28.12 6.32 -11.56
N GLY A 198 -26.87 6.78 -11.59
CA GLY A 198 -25.79 6.04 -12.23
C GLY A 198 -24.42 6.47 -11.77
N PHE A 199 -23.44 5.64 -12.07
CA PHE A 199 -22.05 6.03 -12.01
C PHE A 199 -21.80 7.10 -13.08
N ALA A 200 -21.49 8.30 -12.63
CA ALA A 200 -21.33 9.45 -13.52
C ALA A 200 -19.95 9.56 -14.16
N GLY A 201 -19.08 8.59 -13.91
CA GLY A 201 -17.65 8.83 -14.05
C GLY A 201 -17.21 9.78 -12.94
N SER A 202 -16.20 9.38 -12.18
CA SER A 202 -15.39 10.40 -11.55
C SER A 202 -14.79 11.23 -12.68
N ASP A 203 -15.05 12.53 -12.74
CA ASP A 203 -14.11 13.51 -13.33
C ASP A 203 -12.81 13.51 -12.48
N ALA A 204 -12.21 12.32 -12.36
CA ALA A 204 -10.88 12.06 -11.87
C ALA A 204 -9.85 12.35 -12.98
N SER A 205 -10.19 13.19 -13.95
CA SER A 205 -9.32 14.31 -14.33
C SER A 205 -9.16 15.28 -13.15
N SER A 206 -8.75 14.75 -12.00
CA SER A 206 -8.38 15.58 -10.87
C SER A 206 -7.05 16.22 -11.23
N ASP A 207 -7.12 17.43 -11.75
CA ASP A 207 -6.03 18.41 -11.65
C ASP A 207 -5.87 18.88 -10.18
N GLN A 208 -6.57 18.25 -9.23
CA GLN A 208 -6.30 18.38 -7.80
C GLN A 208 -4.91 17.82 -7.47
N PRO A 209 -4.03 18.64 -6.87
CA PRO A 209 -2.68 18.23 -6.53
C PRO A 209 -2.72 17.07 -5.53
N ARG A 210 -1.82 16.09 -5.71
CA ARG A 210 -1.66 14.99 -4.76
C ARG A 210 -1.47 15.52 -3.34
N SER A 211 -2.06 14.86 -2.36
CA SER A 211 -1.79 15.16 -0.95
C SER A 211 -0.30 14.97 -0.65
N ASN A 212 0.22 15.63 0.39
CA ASN A 212 1.62 15.45 0.78
C ASN A 212 1.92 14.00 1.20
N ALA A 213 0.95 13.34 1.85
CA ALA A 213 1.07 11.92 2.18
C ALA A 213 1.17 11.04 0.93
N ASP A 214 0.38 11.31 -0.11
CA ASP A 214 0.47 10.56 -1.38
C ASP A 214 1.81 10.78 -2.08
N LYS A 215 2.32 12.02 -2.09
CA LYS A 215 3.65 12.32 -2.64
C LYS A 215 4.75 11.57 -1.89
N LEU A 216 4.65 11.48 -0.55
CA LEU A 216 5.60 10.74 0.28
C LEU A 216 5.51 9.23 0.06
N ARG A 217 4.32 8.65 -0.09
CA ARG A 217 4.14 7.23 -0.44
C ARG A 217 4.72 6.89 -1.82
N ILE A 218 4.54 7.79 -2.79
CA ILE A 218 5.15 7.68 -4.12
C ILE A 218 6.68 7.75 -4.02
N ALA A 219 7.21 8.73 -3.29
CA ALA A 219 8.65 8.88 -3.07
C ALA A 219 9.25 7.63 -2.41
N HIS A 220 8.58 7.06 -1.40
CA HIS A 220 8.97 5.79 -0.78
C HIS A 220 9.08 4.67 -1.82
N GLY A 221 8.03 4.46 -2.63
CA GLY A 221 8.02 3.41 -3.64
C GLY A 221 9.17 3.56 -4.66
N ILE A 222 9.37 4.78 -5.19
CA ILE A 222 10.44 5.07 -6.16
C ILE A 222 11.82 4.85 -5.54
N LEU A 223 12.07 5.39 -4.35
CA LEU A 223 13.35 5.24 -3.65
C LEU A 223 13.66 3.77 -3.36
N MET A 224 12.67 3.00 -2.90
CA MET A 224 12.85 1.58 -2.62
C MET A 224 13.15 0.76 -3.88
N VAL A 225 12.43 1.01 -4.98
CA VAL A 225 12.70 0.32 -6.26
C VAL A 225 14.12 0.61 -6.74
N PHE A 226 14.56 1.88 -6.78
CA PHE A 226 15.92 2.20 -7.22
C PHE A 226 17.00 1.65 -6.27
N ALA A 227 16.78 1.76 -4.95
CA ALA A 227 17.73 1.27 -3.96
C ALA A 227 17.97 -0.24 -4.10
N TRP A 228 16.91 -1.03 -4.13
CA TRP A 228 16.99 -2.49 -4.13
C TRP A 228 17.26 -3.06 -5.52
N CYS A 229 16.63 -2.53 -6.57
CA CYS A 229 16.71 -3.11 -7.91
C CYS A 229 17.96 -2.70 -8.68
N VAL A 230 18.49 -1.50 -8.43
CA VAL A 230 19.67 -0.96 -9.10
C VAL A 230 20.88 -1.00 -8.17
N PHE A 231 20.92 -0.15 -7.16
CA PHE A 231 22.16 0.08 -6.40
C PHE A 231 22.62 -1.15 -5.59
N LEU A 232 21.75 -1.72 -4.75
CA LEU A 232 22.10 -2.84 -3.89
C LEU A 232 22.33 -4.12 -4.72
N ALA A 233 21.48 -4.40 -5.71
CA ALA A 233 21.65 -5.54 -6.60
C ALA A 233 22.99 -5.49 -7.38
N THR A 234 23.30 -4.36 -8.01
CA THR A 234 24.58 -4.18 -8.73
C THR A 234 25.77 -4.28 -7.78
N GLY A 235 25.67 -3.71 -6.57
CA GLY A 235 26.70 -3.81 -5.54
C GLY A 235 26.99 -5.26 -5.12
N ILE A 236 25.96 -6.11 -5.00
CA ILE A 236 26.10 -7.54 -4.70
C ILE A 236 26.79 -8.27 -5.86
N LEU A 237 26.37 -8.02 -7.11
CA LEU A 237 26.98 -8.66 -8.30
C LEU A 237 28.47 -8.31 -8.45
N PHE A 238 28.85 -7.05 -8.21
CA PHE A 238 30.25 -6.63 -8.23
C PHE A 238 31.09 -7.40 -7.20
N ALA A 239 30.61 -7.47 -5.95
CA ALA A 239 31.32 -8.20 -4.89
C ALA A 239 31.41 -9.70 -5.14
N ARG A 240 30.51 -10.27 -5.94
CA ARG A 240 30.50 -11.70 -6.25
C ARG A 240 31.43 -12.05 -7.41
N HIS A 241 31.34 -11.34 -8.54
CA HIS A 241 31.96 -11.79 -9.79
C HIS A 241 33.16 -10.98 -10.27
N PHE A 242 33.42 -9.80 -9.70
CA PHE A 242 34.46 -8.87 -10.20
C PHE A 242 35.69 -8.75 -9.28
N ARG A 243 35.85 -9.65 -8.30
CA ARG A 243 36.97 -9.57 -7.31
C ARG A 243 38.35 -9.62 -7.95
N ASP A 244 38.48 -10.38 -9.04
CA ASP A 244 39.75 -10.69 -9.70
C ASP A 244 39.87 -10.03 -11.08
N HIS A 245 38.97 -9.12 -11.45
CA HIS A 245 38.98 -8.44 -12.76
C HIS A 245 40.13 -7.47 -12.93
N TRP A 246 40.43 -6.72 -11.86
CA TRP A 246 41.48 -5.71 -11.84
C TRP A 246 42.34 -5.90 -10.60
N PRO A 247 43.19 -6.95 -10.58
CA PRO A 247 43.96 -7.32 -9.40
C PRO A 247 44.98 -6.24 -9.02
N ASP A 248 45.56 -5.56 -10.02
CA ASP A 248 46.64 -4.58 -9.84
C ASP A 248 46.14 -3.13 -9.80
N THR A 249 44.88 -2.90 -10.18
CA THR A 249 44.28 -1.56 -10.17
C THR A 249 43.65 -1.27 -8.82
N LYS A 250 44.24 -0.30 -8.12
CA LYS A 250 43.67 0.28 -6.89
C LYS A 250 43.21 1.70 -7.16
N PHE A 251 42.07 2.05 -6.60
CA PHE A 251 41.55 3.42 -6.61
C PHE A 251 41.38 3.84 -5.16
N ILE A 252 41.95 4.98 -4.75
CA ILE A 252 41.95 5.44 -3.35
C ILE A 252 42.46 4.33 -2.40
N GLY A 253 43.59 3.70 -2.76
CA GLY A 253 44.26 2.70 -1.92
C GLY A 253 43.58 1.33 -1.77
N VAL A 254 42.37 1.12 -2.32
CA VAL A 254 41.63 -0.15 -2.23
C VAL A 254 41.31 -0.74 -3.61
N LYS A 255 41.09 -2.06 -3.66
CA LYS A 255 40.77 -2.79 -4.90
C LYS A 255 39.49 -2.24 -5.55
N MET A 256 39.47 -2.16 -6.88
CA MET A 256 38.40 -1.50 -7.62
C MET A 256 37.00 -2.11 -7.36
N TRP A 257 36.88 -3.43 -7.29
CA TRP A 257 35.61 -4.11 -6.97
C TRP A 257 35.06 -3.69 -5.61
N PHE A 258 35.93 -3.44 -4.63
CA PHE A 258 35.53 -3.08 -3.28
C PHE A 258 35.00 -1.64 -3.22
N ASN A 259 35.60 -0.74 -4.00
CA ASN A 259 35.05 0.60 -4.17
C ASN A 259 33.66 0.58 -4.80
N PHE A 260 33.49 -0.13 -5.92
CA PHE A 260 32.18 -0.23 -6.56
C PHE A 260 31.13 -0.82 -5.62
N HIS A 261 31.45 -1.95 -4.96
CA HIS A 261 30.56 -2.55 -3.98
C HIS A 261 30.20 -1.57 -2.86
N ARG A 262 31.20 -0.94 -2.22
CA ARG A 262 30.96 0.00 -1.11
C ARG A 262 30.13 1.19 -1.55
N THR A 263 30.52 1.87 -2.63
CA THR A 263 29.85 3.10 -3.08
C THR A 263 28.40 2.83 -3.48
N LEU A 264 28.15 1.79 -4.28
CA LEU A 264 26.78 1.42 -4.68
C LEU A 264 25.92 1.05 -3.47
N ASN A 265 26.45 0.26 -2.53
CA ASN A 265 25.69 -0.10 -1.34
C ASN A 265 25.42 1.10 -0.42
N MET A 266 26.34 2.06 -0.30
CA MET A 266 26.09 3.27 0.50
C MET A 266 25.01 4.14 -0.13
N ILE A 267 25.01 4.31 -1.45
CA ILE A 267 23.95 5.04 -2.15
C ILE A 267 22.60 4.34 -1.94
N GLY A 268 22.56 3.02 -2.10
CA GLY A 268 21.36 2.22 -1.84
C GLY A 268 20.88 2.34 -0.40
N ILE A 269 21.76 2.27 0.59
CA ILE A 269 21.42 2.43 2.02
C ILE A 269 20.83 3.81 2.29
N VAL A 270 21.46 4.89 1.82
CA VAL A 270 20.92 6.25 1.96
C VAL A 270 19.52 6.35 1.34
N ALA A 271 19.34 5.81 0.13
CA ALA A 271 18.03 5.79 -0.52
C ALA A 271 16.98 5.00 0.28
N THR A 272 17.34 3.84 0.86
CA THR A 272 16.40 3.09 1.73
C THR A 272 16.07 3.85 3.02
N ILE A 273 17.02 4.56 3.64
CA ILE A 273 16.77 5.38 4.83
C ILE A 273 15.79 6.50 4.49
N CYS A 274 16.04 7.24 3.39
CA CYS A 274 15.14 8.28 2.93
C CYS A 274 13.75 7.73 2.59
N GLY A 275 13.66 6.61 1.87
CA GLY A 275 12.40 5.97 1.54
C GLY A 275 11.64 5.50 2.79
N PHE A 276 12.35 4.99 3.79
CA PHE A 276 11.75 4.56 5.06
C PHE A 276 11.22 5.77 5.86
N ALA A 277 11.96 6.88 5.89
CA ALA A 277 11.48 8.12 6.48
C ALA A 277 10.24 8.67 5.76
N CYS A 278 10.19 8.61 4.42
CA CYS A 278 9.02 9.03 3.65
C CYS A 278 7.75 8.26 4.04
N ILE A 279 7.80 6.94 4.17
CA ILE A 279 6.59 6.14 4.49
C ILE A 279 6.13 6.34 5.93
N PHE A 280 7.05 6.51 6.89
CA PHE A 280 6.70 6.86 8.26
C PHE A 280 6.06 8.24 8.34
N ALA A 281 6.65 9.24 7.67
CA ALA A 281 6.08 10.58 7.61
C ALA A 281 4.70 10.61 6.91
N ALA A 282 4.48 9.75 5.91
CA ALA A 282 3.18 9.63 5.24
C ALA A 282 2.09 8.99 6.10
N ASN A 283 2.47 8.24 7.13
CA ASN A 283 1.58 7.50 8.03
C ASN A 283 1.64 8.06 9.46
N ASP A 284 1.93 9.35 9.62
CA ASP A 284 1.95 10.05 10.92
C ASP A 284 2.83 9.36 11.98
N TRP A 285 3.93 8.76 11.54
CA TRP A 285 4.87 7.99 12.36
C TRP A 285 4.26 6.76 13.05
N GLU A 286 3.08 6.32 12.61
CA GLU A 286 2.44 5.11 13.13
C GLU A 286 2.95 3.85 12.41
N TRP A 287 3.19 2.82 13.21
CA TRP A 287 3.55 1.50 12.68
C TRP A 287 2.33 0.80 12.07
N SER A 288 2.43 0.46 10.79
CA SER A 288 1.38 -0.25 10.03
C SER A 288 1.61 -1.77 9.91
N GLY A 289 2.68 -2.31 10.50
CA GLY A 289 2.99 -3.74 10.47
C GLY A 289 2.43 -4.53 11.67
N PRO A 290 2.88 -5.79 11.86
CA PRO A 290 2.37 -6.66 12.90
C PRO A 290 2.58 -6.09 14.31
N LYS A 291 1.58 -6.23 15.18
CA LYS A 291 1.62 -5.79 16.59
C LYS A 291 1.26 -6.94 17.53
N PRO A 292 1.89 -7.03 18.72
CA PRO A 292 1.53 -8.03 19.73
C PRO A 292 0.08 -7.92 20.22
N THR A 293 -0.48 -6.71 20.19
CA THR A 293 -1.84 -6.39 20.65
C THR A 293 -2.92 -6.57 19.57
N GLN A 294 -2.53 -6.97 18.36
CA GLN A 294 -3.40 -7.08 17.19
C GLN A 294 -3.76 -8.54 16.90
N SER A 295 -4.93 -8.79 16.32
CA SER A 295 -5.38 -10.14 15.99
C SER A 295 -4.43 -10.81 14.99
N GLY A 296 -4.36 -12.15 15.05
CA GLY A 296 -3.52 -12.93 14.14
C GLY A 296 -3.94 -12.82 12.67
N GLU A 297 -5.18 -12.42 12.39
CA GLU A 297 -5.69 -12.18 11.03
C GLU A 297 -5.16 -10.86 10.48
N LEU A 298 -5.33 -9.76 11.24
CA LEU A 298 -4.83 -8.44 10.85
C LEU A 298 -3.30 -8.44 10.72
N ASN A 299 -2.58 -9.19 11.56
CA ASN A 299 -1.12 -9.33 11.45
C ASN A 299 -0.67 -10.01 10.14
N ARG A 300 -1.54 -10.83 9.52
CA ARG A 300 -1.28 -11.57 8.27
C ARG A 300 -1.74 -10.84 7.02
N GLU A 301 -2.37 -9.68 7.15
CA GLU A 301 -2.71 -8.86 5.99
C GLU A 301 -1.47 -8.47 5.20
N TRP A 302 -1.61 -8.38 3.88
CA TRP A 302 -0.49 -8.14 2.97
C TRP A 302 0.25 -6.82 3.25
N GLY A 303 -0.46 -5.76 3.68
CA GLY A 303 0.17 -4.51 4.11
C GLY A 303 1.05 -4.67 5.36
N SER A 304 0.59 -5.49 6.30
CA SER A 304 1.32 -5.83 7.52
C SER A 304 2.57 -6.65 7.21
N VAL A 305 2.44 -7.69 6.38
CA VAL A 305 3.56 -8.55 5.94
C VAL A 305 4.59 -7.75 5.13
N HIS A 306 4.14 -6.87 4.22
CA HIS A 306 5.02 -5.96 3.47
C HIS A 306 5.86 -5.11 4.42
N SER A 307 5.22 -4.48 5.41
CA SER A 307 5.88 -3.60 6.39
C SER A 307 6.94 -4.36 7.20
N MET A 308 6.63 -5.58 7.63
CA MET A 308 7.56 -6.44 8.37
C MET A 308 8.78 -6.83 7.50
N LEU A 309 8.56 -7.37 6.30
CA LEU A 309 9.65 -7.79 5.40
C LEU A 309 10.52 -6.60 4.97
N GLY A 310 9.90 -5.46 4.66
CA GLY A 310 10.59 -4.23 4.31
C GLY A 310 11.47 -3.69 5.44
N LEU A 311 10.96 -3.68 6.68
CA LEU A 311 11.74 -3.29 7.85
C LEU A 311 12.91 -4.25 8.10
N LEU A 312 12.68 -5.56 8.08
CA LEU A 312 13.75 -6.55 8.28
C LEU A 312 14.84 -6.41 7.20
N ALA A 313 14.46 -6.24 5.94
CA ALA A 313 15.40 -5.99 4.85
C ALA A 313 16.24 -4.72 5.10
N CYS A 314 15.59 -3.61 5.47
CA CYS A 314 16.26 -2.35 5.77
C CYS A 314 17.22 -2.46 6.95
N VAL A 315 16.77 -3.01 8.08
CA VAL A 315 17.62 -3.19 9.28
C VAL A 315 18.84 -4.04 8.97
N VAL A 316 18.65 -5.16 8.25
CA VAL A 316 19.77 -6.02 7.88
C VAL A 316 20.74 -5.30 6.93
N ALA A 317 20.25 -4.51 5.97
CA ALA A 317 21.08 -3.71 5.07
C ALA A 317 21.86 -2.61 5.82
N TRP A 318 21.22 -1.88 6.72
CA TRP A 318 21.82 -0.80 7.52
C TRP A 318 22.85 -1.32 8.52
N ALA A 319 22.69 -2.56 8.99
CA ALA A 319 23.66 -3.23 9.84
C ALA A 319 24.89 -3.74 9.08
N GLN A 320 24.83 -3.94 7.75
CA GLN A 320 25.97 -4.47 6.98
C GLN A 320 27.24 -3.60 7.05
N PRO A 321 27.17 -2.26 6.92
CA PRO A 321 28.33 -1.39 7.15
C PRO A 321 28.94 -1.53 8.54
N LEU A 322 28.12 -1.62 9.59
CA LEU A 322 28.59 -1.77 10.96
C LEU A 322 29.31 -3.10 11.15
N ASN A 323 28.74 -4.19 10.63
CA ASN A 323 29.41 -5.48 10.58
C ASN A 323 30.76 -5.39 9.83
N ALA A 324 30.83 -4.61 8.75
CA ALA A 324 32.07 -4.41 7.99
C ALA A 324 33.15 -3.60 8.74
N VAL A 325 32.81 -2.82 9.77
CA VAL A 325 33.78 -2.17 10.66
C VAL A 325 34.49 -3.20 11.55
N PHE A 326 33.75 -4.19 12.05
CA PHE A 326 34.30 -5.30 12.85
C PHE A 326 35.00 -6.38 12.00
N ARG A 327 35.26 -6.09 10.73
CA ARG A 327 35.88 -7.03 9.79
C ARG A 327 37.34 -7.29 10.15
N CYS A 328 37.66 -8.53 10.50
CA CYS A 328 39.03 -8.98 10.76
C CYS A 328 39.96 -8.78 9.55
N ASN A 329 41.27 -8.67 9.82
CA ASN A 329 42.31 -8.63 8.78
C ASN A 329 42.23 -9.84 7.84
N PRO A 330 42.67 -9.70 6.57
CA PRO A 330 42.57 -10.77 5.57
C PRO A 330 43.19 -12.09 6.00
N ASP A 331 44.26 -12.05 6.78
CA ASP A 331 45.06 -13.23 7.19
C ASP A 331 44.57 -13.89 8.49
N GLN A 332 43.51 -13.36 9.10
CA GLN A 332 42.98 -13.85 10.38
C GLN A 332 41.99 -15.02 10.19
N LYS A 333 42.06 -16.01 11.08
CA LYS A 333 41.21 -17.22 11.04
C LYS A 333 39.70 -16.91 11.06
N GLY A 334 39.27 -15.81 11.68
CA GLY A 334 37.85 -15.42 11.72
C GLY A 334 37.29 -14.87 10.39
N ARG A 335 38.14 -14.63 9.38
CA ARG A 335 37.73 -13.95 8.13
C ARG A 335 36.69 -14.74 7.33
N TRP A 336 36.77 -16.07 7.36
CA TRP A 336 35.80 -16.91 6.64
C TRP A 336 34.40 -16.82 7.27
N ILE A 337 34.31 -16.76 8.60
CA ILE A 337 33.04 -16.60 9.34
C ILE A 337 32.39 -15.27 8.95
N PHE A 338 33.16 -14.18 9.03
CA PHE A 338 32.69 -12.87 8.60
C PHE A 338 32.18 -12.89 7.16
N ASN A 339 32.95 -13.47 6.22
CA ASN A 339 32.56 -13.51 4.81
C ASN A 339 31.26 -14.30 4.59
N TRP A 340 31.05 -15.38 5.34
CA TRP A 340 29.83 -16.19 5.26
C TRP A 340 28.63 -15.44 5.84
N ILE A 341 28.75 -14.88 7.05
CA ILE A 341 27.71 -14.09 7.71
C ILE A 341 27.31 -12.89 6.84
N HIS A 342 28.28 -12.08 6.40
CA HIS A 342 28.03 -10.91 5.57
C HIS A 342 27.31 -11.28 4.26
N ARG A 343 27.71 -12.38 3.61
CA ARG A 343 27.06 -12.87 2.39
C ARG A 343 25.64 -13.38 2.64
N PHE A 344 25.44 -14.15 3.70
CA PHE A 344 24.13 -14.73 4.04
C PHE A 344 23.12 -13.62 4.32
N PHE A 345 23.45 -12.69 5.22
CA PHE A 345 22.56 -11.58 5.55
C PHE A 345 22.38 -10.60 4.40
N GLY A 346 23.42 -10.32 3.61
CA GLY A 346 23.30 -9.48 2.41
C GLY A 346 22.34 -10.05 1.36
N ALA A 347 22.44 -11.35 1.06
CA ALA A 347 21.52 -12.02 0.14
C ALA A 347 20.11 -12.15 0.73
N GLY A 348 20.00 -12.44 2.03
CA GLY A 348 18.73 -12.52 2.75
C GLY A 348 17.97 -11.19 2.74
N ALA A 349 18.67 -10.06 2.96
CA ALA A 349 18.07 -8.73 2.88
C ALA A 349 17.50 -8.44 1.48
N TRP A 350 18.25 -8.78 0.43
CA TRP A 350 17.79 -8.60 -0.95
C TRP A 350 16.55 -9.46 -1.25
N LEU A 351 16.51 -10.71 -0.79
CA LEU A 351 15.33 -11.58 -0.96
C LEU A 351 14.10 -11.04 -0.22
N MET A 352 14.25 -10.61 1.03
CA MET A 352 13.15 -10.01 1.79
C MET A 352 12.62 -8.73 1.13
N ALA A 353 13.51 -7.89 0.61
CA ALA A 353 13.13 -6.70 -0.14
C ALA A 353 12.39 -7.04 -1.44
N ALA A 354 12.88 -8.03 -2.19
CA ALA A 354 12.21 -8.50 -3.41
C ALA A 354 10.80 -9.03 -3.10
N SER A 355 10.63 -9.78 -2.01
CA SER A 355 9.32 -10.23 -1.54
C SER A 355 8.42 -9.06 -1.12
N ALA A 356 8.95 -8.07 -0.40
CA ALA A 356 8.19 -6.89 0.00
C ALA A 356 7.70 -6.08 -1.22
N ILE A 357 8.56 -5.88 -2.23
CA ILE A 357 8.18 -5.20 -3.48
C ILE A 357 7.13 -6.01 -4.24
N MET A 358 7.28 -7.34 -4.32
CA MET A 358 6.27 -8.20 -4.95
C MET A 358 4.90 -8.05 -4.27
N ILE A 359 4.86 -8.06 -2.94
CA ILE A 359 3.62 -7.87 -2.19
C ILE A 359 2.99 -6.51 -2.51
N ALA A 360 3.78 -5.44 -2.56
CA ALA A 360 3.28 -4.12 -2.92
C ALA A 360 2.65 -4.13 -4.32
N VAL A 361 3.36 -4.68 -5.30
CA VAL A 361 2.88 -4.76 -6.69
C VAL A 361 1.59 -5.57 -6.82
N VAL A 362 1.45 -6.67 -6.08
CA VAL A 362 0.26 -7.55 -6.19
C VAL A 362 -0.94 -7.01 -5.40
N HIS A 363 -0.70 -6.50 -4.19
CA HIS A 363 -1.77 -6.29 -3.21
C HIS A 363 -2.11 -4.82 -2.94
N PHE A 364 -1.27 -3.85 -3.30
CA PHE A 364 -1.54 -2.45 -2.99
C PHE A 364 -2.40 -1.82 -4.09
N LYS A 365 -3.72 -1.97 -3.93
CA LYS A 365 -4.72 -1.38 -4.83
C LYS A 365 -4.58 0.15 -4.86
N GLY A 366 -4.60 0.73 -6.05
CA GLY A 366 -4.49 2.18 -6.24
C GLY A 366 -3.09 2.76 -6.09
N MET A 367 -2.05 1.95 -5.86
CA MET A 367 -0.66 2.45 -5.86
C MET A 367 -0.08 2.58 -7.27
N PHE A 368 -0.49 1.72 -8.20
CA PHE A 368 0.04 1.66 -9.57
C PHE A 368 -1.03 2.07 -10.56
N SER A 369 -0.64 2.82 -11.59
CA SER A 369 -1.55 3.24 -12.66
C SER A 369 -2.08 2.07 -13.49
N ASN A 370 -1.23 1.07 -13.69
CA ASN A 370 -1.56 -0.23 -14.25
C ASN A 370 -0.80 -1.29 -13.45
N ARG A 371 -1.55 -2.02 -12.62
CA ARG A 371 -0.98 -3.04 -11.72
C ARG A 371 -0.40 -4.23 -12.48
N ASP A 372 -1.09 -4.69 -13.53
CA ASP A 372 -0.67 -5.88 -14.28
C ASP A 372 0.61 -5.60 -15.07
N ALA A 373 0.76 -4.37 -15.58
CA ALA A 373 2.02 -3.91 -16.17
C ALA A 373 3.15 -3.83 -15.12
N ALA A 374 2.88 -3.31 -13.92
CA ALA A 374 3.87 -3.26 -12.85
C ALA A 374 4.31 -4.67 -12.42
N LEU A 375 3.36 -5.61 -12.35
CA LEU A 375 3.62 -7.02 -12.06
C LEU A 375 4.49 -7.65 -13.15
N GLY A 376 4.12 -7.48 -14.42
CA GLY A 376 4.90 -7.97 -15.56
C GLY A 376 6.34 -7.43 -15.56
N LEU A 377 6.51 -6.13 -15.30
CA LEU A 377 7.83 -5.49 -15.23
C LEU A 377 8.67 -6.02 -14.06
N PHE A 378 8.07 -6.22 -12.89
CA PHE A 378 8.80 -6.73 -11.74
C PHE A 378 9.14 -8.23 -11.87
N ILE A 379 8.26 -9.05 -12.45
CA ILE A 379 8.58 -10.44 -12.82
C ILE A 379 9.72 -10.48 -13.83
N ALA A 380 9.69 -9.60 -14.86
CA ALA A 380 10.76 -9.48 -15.82
C ALA A 380 12.10 -9.10 -15.15
N TYR A 381 12.07 -8.19 -14.18
CA TYR A 381 13.24 -7.83 -13.37
C TYR A 381 13.83 -9.06 -12.64
N ILE A 382 12.99 -9.83 -11.94
CA ILE A 382 13.43 -11.05 -11.22
C ILE A 382 14.00 -12.09 -12.19
N ALA A 383 13.37 -12.27 -13.35
CA ALA A 383 13.87 -13.16 -14.40
C ALA A 383 15.24 -12.72 -14.93
N VAL A 384 15.43 -11.42 -15.19
CA VAL A 384 16.71 -10.85 -15.63
C VAL A 384 17.80 -11.07 -14.57
N VAL A 385 17.51 -10.82 -13.29
CA VAL A 385 18.45 -11.11 -12.19
C VAL A 385 18.85 -12.58 -12.18
N GLY A 386 17.88 -13.49 -12.29
CA GLY A 386 18.13 -14.94 -12.33
C GLY A 386 19.01 -15.34 -13.52
N ILE A 387 18.69 -14.87 -14.72
CA ILE A 387 19.46 -15.15 -15.95
C ILE A 387 20.88 -14.60 -15.81
N VAL A 388 21.05 -13.36 -15.36
CA VAL A 388 22.36 -12.73 -15.17
C VAL A 388 23.20 -13.51 -14.16
N LEU A 389 22.63 -13.93 -13.03
CA LEU A 389 23.33 -14.74 -12.04
C LEU A 389 23.80 -16.08 -12.64
N ILE A 390 22.93 -16.76 -13.40
CA ILE A 390 23.27 -18.03 -14.06
C ILE A 390 24.42 -17.81 -15.07
N LEU A 391 24.29 -16.83 -15.95
CA LEU A 391 25.31 -16.52 -16.97
C LEU A 391 26.65 -16.14 -16.33
N MET A 392 26.65 -15.27 -15.32
CA MET A 392 27.86 -14.86 -14.62
C MET A 392 28.51 -16.03 -13.88
N GLU A 393 27.72 -16.90 -13.24
CA GLU A 393 28.24 -18.10 -12.57
C GLU A 393 28.86 -19.09 -13.58
N LEU A 394 28.20 -19.34 -14.71
CA LEU A 394 28.72 -20.19 -15.79
C LEU A 394 30.07 -19.66 -16.34
N LEU A 395 30.19 -18.34 -16.53
CA LEU A 395 31.45 -17.73 -16.97
C LEU A 395 32.54 -17.82 -15.91
N THR A 396 32.18 -17.62 -14.64
CA THR A 396 33.12 -17.76 -13.52
C THR A 396 33.61 -19.21 -13.42
N TRP A 397 32.72 -20.18 -13.60
CA TRP A 397 33.06 -21.60 -13.60
C TRP A 397 33.92 -21.99 -14.80
N ARG A 398 33.63 -21.46 -15.99
CA ARG A 398 34.46 -21.63 -17.19
C ARG A 398 35.89 -21.13 -16.99
N LYS A 399 36.07 -19.95 -16.39
CA LYS A 399 37.40 -19.41 -16.03
C LYS A 399 38.12 -20.32 -15.06
N TRP A 400 37.42 -20.80 -14.03
CA TRP A 400 37.98 -21.70 -13.04
C TRP A 400 38.49 -23.01 -13.67
N PHE A 401 37.72 -23.63 -14.57
CA PHE A 401 38.17 -24.83 -15.29
C PHE A 401 39.34 -24.56 -16.24
N ALA A 402 39.35 -23.42 -16.95
CA ALA A 402 40.47 -23.04 -17.80
C ALA A 402 41.76 -22.89 -16.99
N ASN A 403 41.68 -22.24 -15.83
CA ASN A 403 42.81 -22.09 -14.91
C ASN A 403 43.23 -23.41 -14.26
N ARG A 404 42.29 -24.33 -13.99
CA ARG A 404 42.63 -25.65 -13.43
C ARG A 404 43.38 -26.54 -14.42
N ARG A 405 43.03 -26.50 -15.71
CA ARG A 405 43.77 -27.23 -16.76
C ARG A 405 45.24 -26.80 -16.87
N ARG A 406 45.55 -25.53 -16.60
CA ARG A 406 46.93 -25.02 -16.49
C ARG A 406 47.74 -25.72 -15.39
N VAL A 407 47.12 -26.02 -14.24
CA VAL A 407 47.83 -26.58 -13.06
C VAL A 407 48.09 -28.09 -13.22
N VAL A 408 47.32 -28.79 -14.06
CA VAL A 408 47.31 -30.26 -14.13
C VAL A 408 48.15 -30.84 -15.29
N GLY A 409 48.73 -30.03 -16.19
CA GLY A 409 49.89 -30.48 -16.99
C GLY A 409 49.83 -30.42 -18.51
N GLU A 410 49.14 -29.47 -19.13
CA GLU A 410 49.31 -29.21 -20.58
C GLU A 410 50.28 -28.05 -20.81
N MET A 411 51.23 -28.23 -21.75
CA MET A 411 52.06 -27.12 -22.24
C MET A 411 51.16 -26.00 -22.75
N GLU A 412 51.23 -24.83 -22.11
CA GLU A 412 50.43 -23.68 -22.47
C GLU A 412 50.89 -23.14 -23.83
N MET A 413 50.04 -23.22 -24.85
CA MET A 413 50.37 -22.70 -26.18
C MET A 413 50.53 -21.17 -26.10
N ILE A 414 51.75 -20.71 -26.37
CA ILE A 414 52.12 -19.29 -26.48
C ILE A 414 51.94 -18.88 -27.94
N ARG A 415 51.01 -17.96 -28.21
CA ARG A 415 50.88 -17.32 -29.52
C ARG A 415 51.80 -16.10 -29.57
N VAL A 416 52.59 -15.97 -30.63
CA VAL A 416 53.45 -14.81 -30.88
C VAL A 416 52.77 -13.91 -31.92
N GLY A 417 52.50 -12.66 -31.55
CA GLY A 417 51.91 -11.66 -32.43
C GLY A 417 52.91 -11.07 -33.43
N PRO A 418 52.42 -10.35 -34.47
CA PRO A 418 53.27 -9.72 -35.49
C PRO A 418 54.26 -8.68 -34.92
N ASP A 419 53.96 -8.17 -33.73
CA ASP A 419 54.74 -7.21 -32.93
C ASP A 419 55.68 -7.88 -31.91
N GLY A 420 55.76 -9.21 -31.90
CA GLY A 420 56.52 -9.98 -30.91
C GLY A 420 55.81 -10.18 -29.57
N SER A 421 54.56 -9.73 -29.42
CA SER A 421 53.77 -9.93 -28.20
C SER A 421 53.50 -11.43 -27.97
N ARG A 422 53.69 -11.91 -26.74
CA ARG A 422 53.45 -13.32 -26.35
C ARG A 422 52.16 -13.41 -25.54
N THR A 423 51.16 -14.10 -26.07
CA THR A 423 49.86 -14.24 -25.41
C THR A 423 49.50 -15.71 -25.24
N THR A 424 49.19 -16.11 -24.01
CA THR A 424 48.78 -17.48 -23.68
C THR A 424 47.30 -17.71 -23.94
N GLN A 425 46.90 -18.94 -24.29
CA GLN A 425 45.49 -19.31 -24.47
C GLN A 425 44.63 -19.02 -23.22
N SER A 426 45.15 -19.21 -22.00
CA SER A 426 44.41 -18.91 -20.77
C SER A 426 44.16 -17.42 -20.57
N ALA A 427 45.16 -16.57 -20.87
CA ALA A 427 45.02 -15.11 -20.85
C ALA A 427 43.96 -14.63 -21.86
N ILE A 428 43.91 -15.23 -23.06
CA ILE A 428 42.88 -14.92 -24.07
C ILE A 428 41.48 -15.29 -23.55
N VAL A 429 41.32 -16.50 -22.99
CA VAL A 429 40.03 -16.97 -22.43
C VAL A 429 39.60 -16.10 -21.24
N ASN A 430 40.52 -15.75 -20.35
CA ASN A 430 40.25 -14.90 -19.19
C ASN A 430 39.88 -13.48 -19.61
N ASN A 431 40.60 -12.88 -20.58
CA ASN A 431 40.30 -11.55 -21.09
C ASN A 431 38.93 -11.51 -21.78
N SER A 432 38.66 -12.46 -22.68
CA SER A 432 37.36 -12.59 -23.35
C SER A 432 36.21 -12.79 -22.35
N SER A 433 36.40 -13.64 -21.34
CA SER A 433 35.39 -13.89 -20.31
C SER A 433 35.24 -12.71 -19.34
N ASN A 434 36.29 -11.92 -19.10
CA ASN A 434 36.23 -10.68 -18.31
C ASN A 434 35.42 -9.61 -19.04
N ASN A 435 35.69 -9.42 -20.34
CA ASN A 435 34.96 -8.49 -21.20
C ASN A 435 33.48 -8.86 -21.30
N LEU A 436 33.18 -10.15 -21.48
CA LEU A 436 31.79 -10.62 -21.51
C LEU A 436 31.08 -10.42 -20.17
N LEU A 437 31.76 -10.67 -19.04
CA LEU A 437 31.17 -10.40 -17.72
C LEU A 437 30.84 -8.91 -17.55
N LEU A 438 31.74 -8.02 -17.99
CA LEU A 438 31.53 -6.57 -17.94
C LEU A 438 30.34 -6.16 -18.83
N LEU A 439 30.24 -6.70 -20.05
CA LEU A 439 29.11 -6.46 -20.95
C LEU A 439 27.78 -6.93 -20.34
N ILE A 440 27.74 -8.10 -19.73
CA ILE A 440 26.55 -8.61 -19.02
C ILE A 440 26.19 -7.70 -17.85
N MET A 441 27.17 -7.22 -17.08
CA MET A 441 26.94 -6.28 -15.99
C MET A 441 26.38 -4.95 -16.50
N LEU A 442 26.94 -4.39 -17.57
CA LEU A 442 26.44 -3.15 -18.17
C LEU A 442 25.00 -3.32 -18.69
N ALA A 443 24.72 -4.42 -19.39
CA ALA A 443 23.38 -4.76 -19.84
C ALA A 443 22.42 -4.90 -18.66
N PHE A 444 22.82 -5.59 -17.58
CA PHE A 444 22.03 -5.71 -16.35
C PHE A 444 21.69 -4.34 -15.77
N VAL A 445 22.68 -3.45 -15.61
CA VAL A 445 22.47 -2.10 -15.05
C VAL A 445 21.50 -1.29 -15.91
N VAL A 446 21.67 -1.31 -17.24
CA VAL A 446 20.77 -0.60 -18.17
C VAL A 446 19.34 -1.12 -18.07
N ILE A 447 19.16 -2.45 -18.09
CA ILE A 447 17.85 -3.08 -17.98
C ILE A 447 17.23 -2.80 -16.61
N ALA A 448 17.99 -2.93 -15.52
CA ALA A 448 17.52 -2.67 -14.16
C ALA A 448 17.06 -1.21 -13.98
N ILE A 449 17.81 -0.25 -14.53
CA ILE A 449 17.41 1.17 -14.54
C ILE A 449 16.15 1.37 -15.36
N GLY A 450 16.08 0.82 -16.59
CA GLY A 450 14.91 0.95 -17.46
C GLY A 450 13.64 0.39 -16.83
N LEU A 451 13.71 -0.81 -16.25
CA LEU A 451 12.59 -1.43 -15.54
C LEU A 451 12.21 -0.63 -14.27
N SER A 452 13.20 -0.13 -13.52
CA SER A 452 12.95 0.71 -12.34
C SER A 452 12.27 2.03 -12.69
N ILE A 453 12.67 2.67 -13.80
CA ILE A 453 12.01 3.88 -14.34
C ILE A 453 10.58 3.54 -14.74
N ALA A 454 10.36 2.46 -15.49
CA ALA A 454 9.03 2.06 -15.93
C ALA A 454 8.09 1.81 -14.74
N ILE A 455 8.55 1.07 -13.73
CA ILE A 455 7.78 0.85 -12.49
C ILE A 455 7.53 2.19 -11.77
N SER A 456 8.54 3.06 -11.68
CA SER A 456 8.42 4.38 -11.04
C SER A 456 7.42 5.29 -11.74
N VAL A 457 7.33 5.22 -13.07
CA VAL A 457 6.31 5.93 -13.87
C VAL A 457 4.93 5.38 -13.52
N LEU A 458 4.76 4.06 -13.39
CA LEU A 458 3.48 3.48 -12.98
C LEU A 458 3.07 3.85 -11.56
N ILE A 459 4.01 4.01 -10.63
CA ILE A 459 3.75 4.56 -9.27
C ILE A 459 3.40 6.05 -9.36
N GLY A 460 4.12 6.78 -10.21
CA GLY A 460 4.03 8.23 -10.36
C GLY A 460 2.87 8.72 -11.21
N LEU A 461 2.14 7.84 -11.91
CA LEU A 461 0.91 8.17 -12.64
C LEU A 461 -0.31 7.87 -11.77
N LYS A 462 -1.37 8.69 -11.87
CA LYS A 462 -2.61 8.40 -11.13
C LYS A 462 -3.23 7.09 -11.65
N PRO A 463 -3.74 6.21 -10.76
CA PRO A 463 -4.58 5.09 -11.15
C PRO A 463 -5.71 5.54 -12.04
N LYS A 464 -5.90 4.87 -13.17
CA LYS A 464 -7.15 4.99 -13.91
C LYS A 464 -8.21 4.32 -13.06
N SER A 465 -9.21 5.10 -12.64
CA SER A 465 -10.38 4.65 -11.89
C SER A 465 -11.16 3.59 -12.66
#